data_AF-A0A521S7M8-F1
#
_entry.id   AF-A0A521S7M8-F1
#
_cell.length_a   1.000
_cell.length_b   1.000
_cell.length_c   1.000
_cell.angle_alpha   90.00
_cell.angle_beta   90.00
_cell.angle_gamma   90.00
#
_symmetry.space_group_name_H-M   'P 1'
#
loop_
_entity.id
_entity.type
_entity.pdbx_description
1 polymer ?
#
loop_
_entity_poly.entity_id
_entity_poly.type
_entity_poly.pdbx_seq_one_letter_code
_entity_poly.pdbx_strand_id
1 'polypeptide(L)'
;MDSSRSRRGQSAIEVLVALALLGIFATASAVLLSTAAFESRVAGMRARANALLQEGFEAARQVRDQDFDLLADGPHGLALSMGIWSFAGTEDVTDGRFHRAVTVADAGAGMKDVTVSVSWTPVSGRPLSLSGVTRLTDWRLADTPTGSNCYDTLATGDWTHPVSIGSADLGPGNAGTDVVVRYPYAFVSGVASSANKPDLFVYDVSNPASPQLIKSLDIGSDGINALSLSGDSLYAASSNDAKELMVFDTATPATTALIATLNLSGDADAITVHAVGDLLVVGRALSSASEVVFYDVANPASPSGLASFQVADAVNDFANSEQYLFAVSDSETEDVTVFDITDPLVPAWAATYDLPDGSPDFSVAYEPPGTLFIGNAASQFVTVDASDPLAMQMLSATGTGGEVRDMACLTGNLLFIGTNNSTQEFMILDIEDLEAIGQYSNLNFPQVATGVDIANGLVYVAVRSNDALRIIGPGP
;
A
#
# COMPACT_ATOMS: atom_id res chain seq x y z
N MET A 1 -21.15 -72.75 -59.57
CA MET A 1 -20.62 -71.85 -58.53
C MET A 1 -21.00 -72.42 -57.20
N ASP A 2 -20.15 -73.23 -56.59
CA ASP A 2 -20.21 -73.46 -55.15
C ASP A 2 -18.86 -74.02 -54.70
N SER A 3 -18.02 -73.18 -54.09
CA SER A 3 -16.77 -73.59 -53.46
C SER A 3 -16.92 -73.45 -51.95
N SER A 4 -17.01 -74.61 -51.31
CA SER A 4 -17.10 -74.77 -49.85
C SER A 4 -15.92 -74.11 -49.14
N ARG A 5 -16.22 -73.14 -48.26
CA ARG A 5 -15.25 -72.56 -47.33
C ARG A 5 -14.77 -73.62 -46.33
N SER A 6 -13.48 -73.96 -46.39
CA SER A 6 -12.78 -74.75 -45.38
C SER A 6 -12.74 -73.98 -44.05
N ARG A 7 -13.43 -74.49 -43.02
CA ARG A 7 -13.25 -74.04 -41.63
C ARG A 7 -11.98 -74.70 -41.10
N ARG A 8 -10.88 -73.93 -41.01
CA ARG A 8 -9.65 -74.37 -40.33
C ARG A 8 -9.92 -74.49 -38.83
N GLY A 9 -9.71 -75.68 -38.27
CA GLY A 9 -9.76 -75.91 -36.82
C GLY A 9 -8.54 -75.27 -36.14
N GLN A 10 -8.73 -74.74 -34.94
CA GLN A 10 -7.65 -74.10 -34.17
C GLN A 10 -6.66 -75.13 -33.62
N SER A 11 -5.37 -74.81 -33.66
CA SER A 11 -4.31 -75.64 -33.08
C SER A 11 -4.32 -75.52 -31.55
N ALA A 12 -4.10 -76.62 -30.81
CA ALA A 12 -4.04 -76.59 -29.34
C ALA A 12 -2.98 -75.59 -28.81
N ILE A 13 -1.92 -75.33 -29.58
CA ILE A 13 -0.88 -74.34 -29.25
C ILE A 13 -1.42 -72.91 -29.33
N GLU A 14 -2.29 -72.62 -30.31
CA GLU A 14 -2.94 -71.31 -30.46
C GLU A 14 -3.82 -70.98 -29.25
N VAL A 15 -4.56 -71.96 -28.75
CA VAL A 15 -5.40 -71.82 -27.54
C VAL A 15 -4.55 -71.58 -26.31
N LEU A 16 -3.42 -72.28 -26.16
CA LEU A 16 -2.50 -72.09 -25.03
C LEU A 16 -1.81 -70.72 -25.05
N VAL A 17 -1.35 -70.27 -26.22
CA VAL A 17 -0.75 -68.93 -26.38
C VAL A 17 -1.79 -67.83 -26.12
N ALA A 18 -3.01 -67.99 -26.63
CA ALA A 18 -4.10 -67.04 -26.40
C ALA A 18 -4.46 -66.94 -24.90
N LEU A 19 -4.52 -68.06 -24.17
CA LEU A 19 -4.76 -68.08 -22.73
C LEU A 19 -3.62 -67.46 -21.92
N ALA A 20 -2.36 -67.72 -22.30
CA ALA A 20 -1.20 -67.12 -21.66
C ALA A 20 -1.16 -65.60 -21.86
N LEU A 21 -1.40 -65.12 -23.08
CA LEU A 21 -1.50 -63.69 -23.37
C LEU A 21 -2.67 -63.06 -22.63
N LEU A 22 -3.85 -63.69 -22.61
CA LEU A 22 -5.01 -63.22 -21.85
C LEU A 22 -4.69 -63.10 -20.35
N GLY A 23 -3.98 -64.07 -19.77
CA GLY A 23 -3.54 -64.01 -18.37
C GLY A 23 -2.58 -62.85 -18.08
N ILE A 24 -1.62 -62.59 -18.97
CA ILE A 24 -0.69 -61.45 -18.85
C ILE A 24 -1.45 -60.14 -19.00
N PHE A 25 -2.34 -60.01 -19.99
CA PHE A 25 -3.14 -58.80 -20.18
C PHE A 25 -4.10 -58.54 -19.02
N ALA A 26 -4.75 -59.58 -18.49
CA ALA A 26 -5.66 -59.45 -17.37
C ALA A 26 -4.92 -59.01 -16.08
N THR A 27 -3.75 -59.58 -15.80
CA THR A 27 -2.93 -59.20 -14.64
C THR A 27 -2.35 -57.80 -14.78
N ALA A 28 -1.79 -57.45 -15.94
CA ALA A 28 -1.30 -56.09 -16.22
C ALA A 28 -2.42 -55.05 -16.10
N SER A 29 -3.60 -55.34 -16.64
CA SER A 29 -4.77 -54.46 -16.54
C SER A 29 -5.26 -54.30 -15.11
N ALA A 30 -5.29 -55.39 -14.33
CA ALA A 30 -5.68 -55.34 -12.92
C ALA A 30 -4.70 -54.50 -12.09
N VAL A 31 -3.40 -54.64 -12.33
CA VAL A 31 -2.36 -53.83 -11.68
C VAL A 31 -2.54 -52.35 -12.05
N LEU A 32 -2.63 -52.02 -13.34
CA LEU A 32 -2.81 -50.64 -13.81
C LEU A 32 -4.07 -49.97 -13.26
N LEU A 33 -5.20 -50.68 -13.24
CA LEU A 33 -6.44 -50.18 -12.66
C LEU A 33 -6.31 -49.96 -11.15
N SER A 34 -5.64 -50.88 -10.45
CA SER A 34 -5.43 -50.75 -9.01
C SER A 34 -4.51 -49.58 -8.64
N THR A 35 -3.44 -49.34 -9.41
CA THR A 35 -2.53 -48.21 -9.20
C THR A 35 -3.21 -46.89 -9.52
N ALA A 36 -3.94 -46.82 -10.64
CA ALA A 36 -4.69 -45.62 -11.02
C ALA A 36 -5.77 -45.26 -9.99
N ALA A 37 -6.50 -46.26 -9.46
CA ALA A 37 -7.49 -46.04 -8.41
C ALA A 37 -6.85 -45.58 -7.10
N PHE A 38 -5.66 -46.09 -6.76
CA PHE A 38 -4.92 -45.66 -5.59
C PHE A 38 -4.42 -44.21 -5.72
N GLU A 39 -3.80 -43.86 -6.85
CA GLU A 39 -3.32 -42.51 -7.13
C GLU A 39 -4.46 -41.48 -7.15
N SER A 40 -5.60 -41.83 -7.76
CA SER A 40 -6.80 -40.98 -7.74
C SER A 40 -7.30 -40.69 -6.32
N ARG A 41 -7.30 -41.70 -5.43
CA ARG A 41 -7.65 -41.51 -4.02
C ARG A 41 -6.65 -40.62 -3.28
N VAL A 42 -5.35 -40.80 -3.53
CA VAL A 42 -4.31 -39.96 -2.92
C VAL A 42 -4.40 -38.51 -3.41
N ALA A 43 -4.62 -38.30 -4.71
CA ALA A 43 -4.84 -36.98 -5.29
C ALA A 43 -6.08 -36.30 -4.70
N GLY A 44 -7.19 -37.03 -4.56
CA GLY A 44 -8.40 -36.53 -3.90
C GLY A 44 -8.18 -36.14 -2.44
N MET A 45 -7.41 -36.94 -1.69
CA MET A 45 -7.05 -36.60 -0.31
C MET A 45 -6.18 -35.34 -0.22
N ARG A 46 -5.21 -35.17 -1.12
CA ARG A 46 -4.40 -33.94 -1.20
C ARG A 46 -5.26 -32.72 -1.56
N ALA A 47 -6.17 -32.86 -2.52
CA ALA A 47 -7.09 -31.78 -2.89
C ALA A 47 -7.98 -31.36 -1.70
N ARG A 48 -8.49 -32.33 -0.94
CA ARG A 48 -9.26 -32.06 0.29
C ARG A 48 -8.41 -31.37 1.37
N ALA A 49 -7.17 -31.81 1.57
CA ALA A 49 -6.24 -31.17 2.52
C ALA A 49 -5.92 -29.72 2.12
N ASN A 50 -5.69 -29.45 0.83
CA ASN A 50 -5.53 -28.09 0.30
C ASN A 50 -6.77 -27.23 0.57
N ALA A 51 -7.98 -27.76 0.35
CA ALA A 51 -9.21 -27.03 0.62
C ALA A 51 -9.36 -26.67 2.10
N LEU A 52 -9.05 -27.61 3.01
CA LEU A 52 -9.07 -27.35 4.46
C LEU A 52 -8.00 -26.33 4.89
N LEU A 53 -6.85 -26.33 4.22
CA LEU A 53 -5.80 -25.34 4.45
C LEU A 53 -6.26 -23.93 4.04
N GLN A 54 -6.86 -23.79 2.86
CA GLN A 54 -7.42 -22.51 2.39
C GLN A 54 -8.55 -22.03 3.31
N GLU A 55 -9.48 -22.92 3.65
CA GLU A 55 -10.54 -22.63 4.64
C GLU A 55 -9.97 -22.19 5.99
N GLY A 56 -8.83 -22.74 6.40
CA GLY A 56 -8.14 -22.34 7.63
C GLY A 56 -7.64 -20.90 7.60
N PHE A 57 -7.14 -20.43 6.46
CA PHE A 57 -6.76 -19.03 6.28
C PHE A 57 -7.97 -18.11 6.23
N GLU A 58 -9.03 -18.48 5.52
CA GLU A 58 -10.25 -17.66 5.50
C GLU A 58 -10.88 -17.55 6.89
N ALA A 59 -10.87 -18.62 7.67
CA ALA A 59 -11.33 -18.61 9.05
C ALA A 59 -10.47 -17.67 9.92
N ALA A 60 -9.14 -17.71 9.79
CA ALA A 60 -8.25 -16.79 10.50
C ALA A 60 -8.48 -15.32 10.11
N ARG A 61 -8.74 -15.04 8.82
CA ARG A 61 -9.15 -13.69 8.37
C ARG A 61 -10.48 -13.27 8.94
N GLN A 62 -11.48 -14.14 8.97
CA GLN A 62 -12.77 -13.80 9.58
C GLN A 62 -12.66 -13.57 11.09
N VAL A 63 -11.78 -14.30 11.79
CA VAL A 63 -11.49 -14.05 13.22
C VAL A 63 -10.83 -12.68 13.41
N ARG A 64 -9.83 -12.33 12.59
CA ARG A 64 -9.20 -11.00 12.53
C ARG A 64 -10.23 -9.88 12.33
N ASP A 65 -11.14 -10.08 11.38
CA ASP A 65 -12.13 -9.08 10.97
C ASP A 65 -13.21 -8.85 12.03
N GLN A 66 -13.47 -9.85 12.89
CA GLN A 66 -14.30 -9.68 14.07
C GLN A 66 -13.60 -8.77 15.08
N ASP A 67 -12.38 -9.12 15.48
CA ASP A 67 -11.54 -8.34 16.40
C ASP A 67 -10.11 -8.90 16.33
N PHE A 68 -9.10 -8.03 16.19
CA PHE A 68 -7.71 -8.45 16.00
C PHE A 68 -7.17 -9.16 17.25
N ASP A 69 -7.63 -8.77 18.44
CA ASP A 69 -7.24 -9.39 19.71
C ASP A 69 -7.72 -10.85 19.83
N LEU A 70 -8.67 -11.28 18.99
CA LEU A 70 -9.10 -12.68 18.92
C LEU A 70 -8.08 -13.58 18.22
N LEU A 71 -7.12 -13.03 17.47
CA LEU A 71 -5.94 -13.75 16.98
C LEU A 71 -4.92 -14.00 18.09
N ALA A 72 -5.34 -14.72 19.13
CA ALA A 72 -4.49 -15.07 20.26
C ALA A 72 -3.30 -15.94 19.82
N ASP A 73 -2.12 -15.72 20.39
CA ASP A 73 -0.94 -16.51 20.04
C ASP A 73 -1.08 -17.98 20.48
N GLY A 74 -0.53 -18.88 19.67
CA GLY A 74 -0.53 -20.32 19.90
C GLY A 74 -1.33 -21.12 18.86
N PRO A 75 -1.39 -22.46 19.02
CA PRO A 75 -2.13 -23.34 18.12
C PRO A 75 -3.63 -23.34 18.44
N HIS A 76 -4.45 -23.26 17.39
CA HIS A 76 -5.91 -23.25 17.46
C HIS A 76 -6.54 -24.24 16.50
N GLY A 77 -7.63 -24.88 16.91
CA GLY A 77 -8.60 -25.50 16.00
C GLY A 77 -9.67 -24.51 15.57
N LEU A 78 -10.53 -24.91 14.62
CA LEU A 78 -11.62 -24.08 14.12
C LEU A 78 -13.01 -24.63 14.46
N ALA A 79 -13.92 -23.74 14.86
CA ALA A 79 -15.33 -24.02 15.04
C ALA A 79 -16.19 -23.01 14.26
N LEU A 80 -17.21 -23.50 13.55
CA LEU A 80 -18.15 -22.70 12.78
C LEU A 80 -19.54 -22.75 13.42
N SER A 81 -20.06 -21.60 13.83
CA SER A 81 -21.42 -21.46 14.37
C SER A 81 -22.12 -20.29 13.70
N MET A 82 -23.33 -20.52 13.16
CA MET A 82 -24.12 -19.48 12.48
C MET A 82 -23.37 -18.73 11.35
N GLY A 83 -22.44 -19.40 10.67
CA GLY A 83 -21.63 -18.80 9.59
C GLY A 83 -20.42 -17.99 10.05
N ILE A 84 -20.12 -18.01 11.36
CA ILE A 84 -18.99 -17.29 11.96
C ILE A 84 -17.97 -18.30 12.50
N TRP A 85 -16.73 -18.16 12.07
CA TRP A 85 -15.57 -18.90 12.52
C TRP A 85 -15.06 -18.36 13.86
N SER A 86 -14.61 -19.28 14.70
CA SER A 86 -14.00 -19.01 15.99
C SER A 86 -12.88 -20.02 16.26
N PHE A 87 -11.87 -19.60 17.02
CA PHE A 87 -10.82 -20.50 17.50
C PHE A 87 -11.34 -21.39 18.63
N ALA A 88 -11.03 -22.68 18.55
CA ALA A 88 -11.47 -23.68 19.52
C ALA A 88 -10.46 -24.83 19.65
N GLY A 89 -10.00 -25.09 20.88
CA GLY A 89 -9.00 -26.13 21.12
C GLY A 89 -7.67 -25.85 20.41
N THR A 90 -6.81 -26.86 20.26
CA THR A 90 -5.49 -26.72 19.60
C THR A 90 -5.47 -27.22 18.15
N GLU A 91 -6.48 -28.00 17.76
CA GLU A 91 -6.69 -28.49 16.39
C GLU A 91 -8.17 -28.87 16.18
N ASP A 92 -8.64 -28.92 14.94
CA ASP A 92 -9.93 -29.48 14.54
C ASP A 92 -9.76 -30.74 13.68
N VAL A 93 -10.74 -31.65 13.76
CA VAL A 93 -10.74 -32.91 13.01
C VAL A 93 -11.90 -32.93 12.01
N THR A 94 -11.57 -32.97 10.73
CA THR A 94 -12.54 -33.07 9.63
C THR A 94 -12.49 -34.44 8.95
N ASP A 95 -13.65 -34.94 8.53
CA ASP A 95 -13.83 -36.24 7.87
C ASP A 95 -13.21 -37.43 8.65
N GLY A 96 -13.08 -37.28 9.98
CA GLY A 96 -12.52 -38.25 10.91
C GLY A 96 -11.04 -38.59 10.69
N ARG A 97 -10.30 -37.78 9.93
CA ARG A 97 -8.90 -38.08 9.54
C ARG A 97 -7.97 -36.90 9.31
N PHE A 98 -8.52 -35.73 8.98
CA PHE A 98 -7.73 -34.54 8.70
C PHE A 98 -7.66 -33.74 9.99
N HIS A 99 -6.47 -33.62 10.54
CA HIS A 99 -6.19 -32.78 11.70
C HIS A 99 -5.65 -31.45 11.20
N ARG A 100 -6.36 -30.36 11.49
CA ARG A 100 -5.97 -29.00 11.10
C ARG A 100 -5.65 -28.17 12.34
N ALA A 101 -4.52 -27.47 12.32
CA ALA A 101 -4.13 -26.51 13.34
C ALA A 101 -3.74 -25.18 12.70
N VAL A 102 -4.32 -24.10 13.22
CA VAL A 102 -4.02 -22.69 12.88
C VAL A 102 -3.13 -22.15 14.00
N THR A 103 -1.84 -22.01 13.74
CA THR A 103 -0.89 -21.47 14.72
C THR A 103 -0.67 -20.00 14.47
N VAL A 104 -1.01 -19.17 15.45
CA VAL A 104 -0.78 -17.72 15.42
C VAL A 104 0.48 -17.41 16.22
N ALA A 105 1.34 -16.54 15.68
CA ALA A 105 2.51 -16.04 16.37
C ALA A 105 2.59 -14.53 16.23
N ASP A 106 3.01 -13.85 17.30
CA ASP A 106 3.25 -12.42 17.29
C ASP A 106 4.37 -12.06 16.30
N ALA A 107 4.08 -11.12 15.39
CA ALA A 107 5.04 -10.60 14.43
C ALA A 107 5.40 -9.13 14.70
N GLY A 108 4.86 -8.53 15.76
CA GLY A 108 5.10 -7.13 16.15
C GLY A 108 4.30 -6.11 15.32
N ALA A 109 4.27 -4.85 15.77
CA ALA A 109 3.66 -3.71 15.06
C ALA A 109 2.23 -3.98 14.52
N GLY A 110 1.36 -4.59 15.33
CA GLY A 110 -0.01 -4.90 14.89
C GLY A 110 -0.10 -6.04 13.89
N MET A 111 0.91 -6.92 13.80
CA MET A 111 0.94 -8.04 12.85
C MET A 111 1.03 -9.39 13.56
N LYS A 112 0.39 -10.39 12.96
CA LYS A 112 0.45 -11.80 13.38
C LYS A 112 0.81 -12.70 12.19
N ASP A 113 1.74 -13.62 12.40
CA ASP A 113 1.99 -14.72 11.48
C ASP A 113 1.02 -15.87 11.76
N VAL A 114 0.30 -16.30 10.72
CA VAL A 114 -0.66 -17.40 10.79
C VAL A 114 -0.15 -18.57 9.95
N THR A 115 0.17 -19.67 10.62
CA THR A 115 0.56 -20.94 9.99
C THR A 115 -0.60 -21.93 10.06
N VAL A 116 -1.14 -22.34 8.91
CA VAL A 116 -2.15 -23.40 8.85
C VAL A 116 -1.46 -24.70 8.46
N SER A 117 -1.62 -25.73 9.28
CA SER A 117 -1.12 -27.09 9.02
C SER A 117 -2.27 -28.08 8.97
N VAL A 118 -2.26 -28.98 7.98
CA VAL A 118 -3.24 -30.06 7.83
C VAL A 118 -2.48 -31.38 7.72
N SER A 119 -2.74 -32.32 8.62
CA SER A 119 -2.13 -33.64 8.62
C SER A 119 -3.17 -34.76 8.50
N TRP A 120 -2.82 -35.83 7.79
CA TRP A 120 -3.69 -37.00 7.62
C TRP A 120 -2.86 -38.26 7.37
N THR A 121 -3.43 -39.43 7.69
CA THR A 121 -2.79 -40.72 7.41
C THR A 121 -3.56 -41.47 6.33
N PRO A 122 -3.00 -41.64 5.12
CA PRO A 122 -3.59 -42.50 4.09
C PRO A 122 -3.57 -43.97 4.50
N VAL A 123 -4.34 -44.81 3.81
CA VAL A 123 -4.40 -46.27 4.05
C VAL A 123 -3.03 -46.96 3.92
N SER A 124 -2.07 -46.34 3.22
CA SER A 124 -0.68 -46.79 3.14
C SER A 124 0.16 -46.57 4.41
N GLY A 125 -0.41 -45.96 5.46
CA GLY A 125 0.13 -45.92 6.82
C GLY A 125 1.19 -44.87 7.11
N ARG A 126 1.65 -44.09 6.13
CA ARG A 126 2.60 -42.98 6.36
C ARG A 126 1.84 -41.66 6.55
N PRO A 127 1.99 -40.96 7.70
CA PRO A 127 1.36 -39.66 7.87
C PRO A 127 1.91 -38.67 6.84
N LEU A 128 1.01 -37.88 6.26
CA LEU A 128 1.31 -36.78 5.35
C LEU A 128 0.84 -35.48 6.00
N SER A 129 1.52 -34.38 5.70
CA SER A 129 1.11 -33.05 6.10
C SER A 129 1.30 -32.05 4.97
N LEU A 130 0.53 -30.98 5.05
CA LEU A 130 0.63 -29.78 4.24
C LEU A 130 0.60 -28.60 5.21
N SER A 131 1.43 -27.59 4.96
CA SER A 131 1.41 -26.34 5.73
C SER A 131 1.60 -25.15 4.83
N GLY A 132 1.05 -24.02 5.24
CA GLY A 132 1.23 -22.71 4.61
C GLY A 132 1.32 -21.64 5.68
N VAL A 133 1.86 -20.48 5.33
CA VAL A 133 1.96 -19.32 6.20
C VAL A 133 1.35 -18.10 5.49
N THR A 134 0.69 -17.25 6.24
CA THR A 134 0.27 -15.91 5.81
C THR A 134 0.52 -14.93 6.96
N ARG A 135 0.60 -13.64 6.65
CA ARG A 135 0.70 -12.58 7.65
C ARG A 135 -0.59 -11.79 7.65
N LEU A 136 -1.13 -11.53 8.84
CA LEU A 136 -2.32 -10.73 9.05
C LEU A 136 -1.95 -9.48 9.84
N THR A 137 -2.37 -8.31 9.35
CA THR A 137 -2.18 -7.02 10.01
C THR A 137 -3.49 -6.58 10.66
N ASP A 138 -3.39 -5.85 11.77
CA ASP A 138 -4.52 -5.15 12.36
C ASP A 138 -4.82 -3.94 11.48
N TRP A 139 -5.79 -4.11 10.60
CA TRP A 139 -6.24 -3.03 9.72
C TRP A 139 -6.86 -1.85 10.50
N ARG A 140 -7.17 -2.02 11.80
CA ARG A 140 -7.72 -0.97 12.66
C ARG A 140 -6.65 -0.17 13.40
N LEU A 141 -5.42 -0.68 13.47
CA LEU A 141 -4.26 0.12 13.88
C LEU A 141 -3.83 0.97 12.68
N ALA A 142 -4.59 2.04 12.41
CA ALA A 142 -4.04 3.20 11.70
C ALA A 142 -2.82 3.69 12.53
N ASP A 143 -1.64 3.96 11.99
CA ASP A 143 -1.38 4.79 10.82
C ASP A 143 -0.20 4.25 9.99
N THR A 144 -0.49 3.72 8.80
CA THR A 144 0.22 4.12 7.58
C THR A 144 -0.89 4.56 6.65
N PRO A 145 -0.86 5.79 6.10
CA PRO A 145 -1.94 6.27 5.26
C PRO A 145 -2.21 5.24 4.17
N THR A 146 -3.48 4.84 4.04
CA THR A 146 -3.97 4.10 2.87
C THR A 146 -4.03 5.06 1.68
N GLY A 147 -2.89 5.67 1.32
CA GLY A 147 -2.80 6.71 0.31
C GLY A 147 -3.77 7.91 0.47
N SER A 148 -4.45 8.05 1.60
CA SER A 148 -5.25 9.24 1.89
C SER A 148 -4.44 10.13 2.81
N ASN A 149 -4.30 11.39 2.41
CA ASN A 149 -3.69 12.46 3.21
C ASN A 149 -4.61 12.89 4.37
N CYS A 150 -5.60 12.06 4.74
CA CYS A 150 -6.59 12.35 5.77
C CYS A 150 -6.57 11.30 6.87
N TYR A 151 -6.63 11.78 8.11
CA TYR A 151 -6.45 11.02 9.34
C TYR A 151 -7.66 11.18 10.26
N ASP A 152 -7.84 10.22 11.17
CA ASP A 152 -8.95 10.21 12.12
C ASP A 152 -8.56 10.62 13.55
N THR A 153 -7.26 10.76 13.83
CA THR A 153 -6.78 11.01 15.20
C THR A 153 -5.92 12.26 15.31
N LEU A 154 -6.18 13.05 16.35
CA LEU A 154 -5.43 14.25 16.72
C LEU A 154 -5.19 14.27 18.23
N ALA A 155 -4.05 14.85 18.64
CA ALA A 155 -3.77 15.05 20.05
C ALA A 155 -4.78 16.03 20.66
N THR A 156 -5.28 15.71 21.85
CA THR A 156 -6.19 16.58 22.59
C THR A 156 -5.47 17.83 23.07
N GLY A 157 -6.05 19.01 22.84
CA GLY A 157 -5.56 20.29 23.38
C GLY A 157 -6.05 21.49 22.56
N ASP A 158 -5.47 22.66 22.78
CA ASP A 158 -5.86 23.90 22.10
C ASP A 158 -5.14 24.10 20.75
N TRP A 159 -5.79 23.70 19.66
CA TRP A 159 -5.30 23.94 18.31
C TRP A 159 -5.53 25.37 17.79
N THR A 160 -6.17 26.25 18.56
CA THR A 160 -6.22 27.70 18.23
C THR A 160 -4.89 28.38 18.54
N HIS A 161 -4.07 27.77 19.39
CA HIS A 161 -2.71 28.20 19.73
C HIS A 161 -1.71 27.05 19.57
N PRO A 162 -1.49 26.55 18.34
CA PRO A 162 -0.55 25.45 18.13
C PRO A 162 0.86 25.87 18.53
N VAL A 163 1.69 24.90 18.90
CA VAL A 163 3.09 25.14 19.28
C VAL A 163 4.01 24.16 18.57
N SER A 164 5.20 24.63 18.16
CA SER A 164 6.29 23.74 17.77
C SER A 164 6.86 23.09 19.03
N ILE A 165 6.65 21.79 19.17
CA ILE A 165 7.11 20.97 20.30
C ILE A 165 8.61 20.72 20.19
N GLY A 166 9.08 20.43 18.98
CA GLY A 166 10.47 20.14 18.69
C GLY A 166 10.80 20.31 17.20
N SER A 167 12.09 20.30 16.89
CA SER A 167 12.60 20.33 15.52
C SER A 167 13.86 19.49 15.34
N ALA A 168 14.21 19.21 14.10
CA ALA A 168 15.43 18.49 13.75
C ALA A 168 16.08 19.04 12.48
N ASP A 169 17.42 19.08 12.48
CA ASP A 169 18.23 19.63 11.41
C ASP A 169 18.85 18.53 10.53
N LEU A 170 18.84 18.73 9.21
CA LEU A 170 19.39 17.83 8.18
C LEU A 170 20.90 18.03 7.95
N GLY A 171 21.48 19.06 8.54
CA GLY A 171 22.83 19.54 8.29
C GLY A 171 22.89 20.71 7.30
N PRO A 172 23.99 21.48 7.31
CA PRO A 172 24.11 22.70 6.52
C PRO A 172 24.07 22.41 5.02
N GLY A 173 23.28 23.20 4.28
CA GLY A 173 23.14 23.10 2.83
C GLY A 173 22.26 21.94 2.36
N ASN A 174 21.43 21.40 3.24
CA ASN A 174 20.29 20.56 2.89
C ASN A 174 19.01 21.40 3.01
N ALA A 175 18.02 21.11 2.18
CA ALA A 175 16.69 21.69 2.26
C ALA A 175 15.67 20.57 2.29
N GLY A 176 14.80 20.56 3.31
CA GLY A 176 13.71 19.59 3.39
C GLY A 176 12.76 19.70 2.20
N THR A 177 12.29 18.56 1.72
CA THR A 177 11.33 18.47 0.63
C THR A 177 10.04 17.81 1.08
N ASP A 178 10.10 16.72 1.83
CA ASP A 178 8.90 16.02 2.28
C ASP A 178 9.12 15.29 3.62
N VAL A 179 8.04 14.92 4.30
CA VAL A 179 8.04 14.13 5.53
C VAL A 179 6.92 13.09 5.50
N VAL A 180 7.26 11.85 5.85
CA VAL A 180 6.27 10.80 6.18
C VAL A 180 6.63 10.14 7.49
N VAL A 181 5.63 9.72 8.26
CA VAL A 181 5.81 9.31 9.64
C VAL A 181 5.19 7.94 9.87
N ARG A 182 6.02 7.02 10.35
CA ARG A 182 5.59 5.79 10.99
C ARG A 182 5.98 5.86 12.44
N TYR A 183 5.08 6.35 13.28
CA TYR A 183 5.39 6.55 14.70
C TYR A 183 5.99 5.27 15.33
N PRO A 184 7.13 5.35 16.05
CA PRO A 184 7.82 6.55 16.51
C PRO A 184 8.96 7.05 15.60
N TYR A 185 8.89 6.85 14.29
CA TYR A 185 9.92 7.26 13.33
C TYR A 185 9.38 8.23 12.28
N ALA A 186 10.13 9.30 12.02
CA ALA A 186 9.86 10.25 10.94
C ALA A 186 10.95 10.12 9.86
N PHE A 187 10.51 10.00 8.61
CA PHE A 187 11.36 9.98 7.43
C PHE A 187 11.27 11.35 6.76
N VAL A 188 12.39 12.04 6.63
CA VAL A 188 12.46 13.38 6.05
C VAL A 188 13.37 13.32 4.84
N SER A 189 12.86 13.70 3.69
CA SER A 189 13.63 13.85 2.47
C SER A 189 14.18 15.27 2.35
N GLY A 190 15.23 15.41 1.54
CA GLY A 190 15.73 16.71 1.17
C GLY A 190 16.54 16.69 -0.11
N VAL A 191 16.82 17.90 -0.58
CA VAL A 191 17.75 18.16 -1.69
C VAL A 191 18.99 18.82 -1.12
N ALA A 192 20.13 18.18 -1.36
CA ALA A 192 21.41 18.65 -0.89
C ALA A 192 22.10 19.57 -1.89
N SER A 193 22.86 20.54 -1.38
CA SER A 193 23.71 21.45 -2.19
C SER A 193 24.87 20.74 -2.91
N SER A 194 25.07 19.43 -2.69
CA SER A 194 26.17 18.65 -3.26
C SER A 194 25.87 17.15 -3.16
N ALA A 195 26.27 16.38 -4.18
CA ALA A 195 25.98 14.96 -4.33
C ALA A 195 26.71 13.98 -3.38
N ASN A 196 27.31 14.46 -2.29
CA ASN A 196 27.97 13.62 -1.26
C ASN A 196 27.36 13.84 0.13
N LYS A 197 26.13 14.34 0.16
CA LYS A 197 25.39 14.63 1.38
C LYS A 197 24.17 13.73 1.42
N PRO A 198 23.66 13.42 2.61
CA PRO A 198 22.47 12.61 2.72
C PRO A 198 21.24 13.37 2.20
N ASP A 199 20.30 12.61 1.64
CA ASP A 199 19.04 13.07 1.05
C ASP A 199 17.81 12.49 1.77
N LEU A 200 17.99 11.37 2.49
CA LEU A 200 16.95 10.77 3.35
C LEU A 200 17.46 10.68 4.79
N PHE A 201 16.65 11.16 5.72
CA PHE A 201 16.96 11.22 7.14
C PHE A 201 15.87 10.52 7.94
N VAL A 202 16.26 9.63 8.85
CA VAL A 202 15.34 8.89 9.72
C VAL A 202 15.55 9.35 11.16
N TYR A 203 14.52 9.91 11.75
CA TYR A 203 14.51 10.38 13.13
C TYR A 203 13.64 9.48 14.01
N ASP A 204 14.11 9.17 15.21
CA ASP A 204 13.27 8.68 16.30
C ASP A 204 12.60 9.89 16.95
N VAL A 205 11.26 9.89 16.91
CA VAL A 205 10.36 10.93 17.41
C VAL A 205 9.51 10.44 18.59
N SER A 206 9.91 9.35 19.25
CA SER A 206 9.28 8.86 20.49
C SER A 206 9.24 9.93 21.60
N ASN A 207 10.21 10.86 21.58
CA ASN A 207 10.14 12.12 22.30
C ASN A 207 10.03 13.28 21.29
N PRO A 208 8.82 13.80 21.01
CA PRO A 208 8.62 14.84 20.00
C PRO A 208 9.29 16.17 20.34
N ALA A 209 9.65 16.40 21.61
CA ALA A 209 10.40 17.60 22.01
C ALA A 209 11.91 17.51 21.73
N SER A 210 12.41 16.32 21.40
CA SER A 210 13.83 16.09 21.13
C SER A 210 14.04 14.96 20.11
N PRO A 211 13.65 15.15 18.82
CA PRO A 211 13.87 14.16 17.78
C PRO A 211 15.34 13.75 17.68
N GLN A 212 15.63 12.45 17.50
CA GLN A 212 16.99 11.92 17.42
C GLN A 212 17.27 11.33 16.04
N LEU A 213 18.32 11.81 15.36
CA LEU A 213 18.73 11.24 14.08
C LEU A 213 19.28 9.82 14.29
N ILE A 214 18.63 8.82 13.69
CA ILE A 214 19.03 7.41 13.75
C ILE A 214 19.85 7.03 12.53
N LYS A 215 19.45 7.52 11.35
CA LYS A 215 20.02 7.12 10.07
C LYS A 215 19.94 8.27 9.09
N SER A 216 20.94 8.36 8.22
CA SER A 216 20.89 9.17 7.01
C SER A 216 21.40 8.35 5.83
N LEU A 217 20.82 8.54 4.65
CA LEU A 217 21.21 7.89 3.41
C LEU A 217 21.49 8.94 2.33
N ASP A 218 22.59 8.76 1.62
CA ASP A 218 23.01 9.54 0.46
C ASP A 218 22.66 8.72 -0.79
N ILE A 219 21.84 9.31 -1.67
CA ILE A 219 21.43 8.69 -2.92
C ILE A 219 22.23 9.22 -4.13
N GLY A 220 23.16 10.14 -3.94
CA GLY A 220 23.98 10.75 -4.96
C GLY A 220 23.50 12.15 -5.32
N SER A 221 23.24 12.41 -6.60
CA SER A 221 22.78 13.72 -7.07
C SER A 221 21.27 13.86 -7.03
N ASP A 222 20.81 15.11 -7.04
CA ASP A 222 19.43 15.57 -7.30
C ASP A 222 18.40 15.31 -6.19
N GLY A 223 18.79 14.62 -5.11
CA GLY A 223 17.98 14.52 -3.88
C GLY A 223 16.65 13.80 -4.08
N ILE A 224 15.76 13.92 -3.09
CA ILE A 224 14.43 13.30 -3.12
C ILE A 224 13.37 14.40 -3.12
N ASN A 225 12.40 14.30 -4.03
CA ASN A 225 11.32 15.29 -4.20
C ASN A 225 10.13 14.98 -3.29
N ALA A 226 9.67 13.72 -3.26
CA ALA A 226 8.51 13.28 -2.50
C ALA A 226 8.72 11.87 -1.93
N LEU A 227 7.98 11.56 -0.87
CA LEU A 227 7.97 10.30 -0.16
C LEU A 227 6.55 9.74 -0.10
N SER A 228 6.42 8.41 -0.16
CA SER A 228 5.18 7.73 0.20
C SER A 228 5.50 6.46 0.97
N LEU A 229 4.74 6.17 2.01
CA LEU A 229 4.92 5.01 2.88
C LEU A 229 3.73 4.05 2.73
N SER A 230 4.00 2.78 2.41
CA SER A 230 2.99 1.71 2.44
C SER A 230 3.57 0.44 3.06
N GLY A 231 2.89 -0.10 4.06
CA GLY A 231 3.37 -1.27 4.79
C GLY A 231 4.77 -1.03 5.33
N ASP A 232 5.73 -1.91 5.05
CA ASP A 232 7.15 -1.80 5.43
C ASP A 232 8.04 -1.10 4.39
N SER A 233 7.48 -0.49 3.36
CA SER A 233 8.23 0.11 2.25
C SER A 233 8.04 1.61 2.17
N LEU A 234 9.14 2.33 2.06
CA LEU A 234 9.17 3.76 1.74
C LEU A 234 9.56 3.93 0.28
N TYR A 235 8.69 4.58 -0.48
CA TYR A 235 8.89 4.93 -1.88
C TYR A 235 9.32 6.39 -1.97
N ALA A 236 10.17 6.70 -2.94
CA ALA A 236 10.68 8.06 -3.13
C ALA A 236 10.78 8.42 -4.61
N ALA A 237 10.35 9.63 -4.95
CA ALA A 237 10.52 10.24 -6.28
C ALA A 237 11.76 11.15 -6.31
N SER A 238 12.45 11.21 -7.44
CA SER A 238 13.64 12.04 -7.62
C SER A 238 13.79 12.55 -9.06
N SER A 239 14.44 13.70 -9.22
CA SER A 239 14.91 14.21 -10.52
C SER A 239 16.14 13.47 -11.06
N ASN A 240 16.68 12.48 -10.35
CA ASN A 240 17.82 11.70 -10.82
C ASN A 240 17.37 10.62 -11.82
N ASP A 241 17.68 10.75 -13.11
CA ASP A 241 17.32 9.76 -14.14
C ASP A 241 17.64 8.30 -13.73
N ALA A 242 18.76 8.04 -13.08
CA ALA A 242 19.12 6.66 -12.70
C ALA A 242 18.29 6.11 -11.53
N LYS A 243 17.56 6.97 -10.82
CA LYS A 243 16.88 6.72 -9.55
C LYS A 243 15.57 7.52 -9.41
N GLU A 244 14.86 7.73 -10.51
CA GLU A 244 13.61 8.49 -10.52
C GLU A 244 12.57 7.89 -9.57
N LEU A 245 12.55 6.56 -9.44
CA LEU A 245 11.84 5.85 -8.38
C LEU A 245 12.83 5.04 -7.53
N MET A 246 12.74 5.21 -6.21
CA MET A 246 13.51 4.45 -5.22
C MET A 246 12.57 3.74 -4.25
N VAL A 247 12.98 2.56 -3.78
CA VAL A 247 12.26 1.81 -2.75
C VAL A 247 13.23 1.48 -1.63
N PHE A 248 12.85 1.84 -0.41
CA PHE A 248 13.59 1.57 0.81
C PHE A 248 12.81 0.57 1.68
N ASP A 249 13.51 -0.44 2.19
CA ASP A 249 12.99 -1.30 3.26
C ASP A 249 13.05 -0.54 4.58
N THR A 250 11.89 -0.43 5.23
CA THR A 250 11.70 0.24 6.53
C THR A 250 11.10 -0.69 7.59
N ALA A 251 11.09 -2.00 7.37
CA ALA A 251 10.61 -3.00 8.35
C ALA A 251 11.28 -2.86 9.72
N THR A 252 12.52 -2.39 9.73
CA THR A 252 13.19 -1.89 10.93
C THR A 252 13.75 -0.50 10.62
N PRO A 253 13.11 0.59 11.07
CA PRO A 253 13.49 1.96 10.68
C PRO A 253 14.96 2.32 10.97
N ALA A 254 15.54 1.75 12.04
CA ALA A 254 16.95 1.93 12.36
C ALA A 254 17.93 1.32 11.33
N THR A 255 17.47 0.33 10.55
CA THR A 255 18.25 -0.34 9.50
C THR A 255 17.72 -0.02 8.10
N THR A 256 17.00 1.09 7.94
CA THR A 256 16.48 1.55 6.65
C THR A 256 17.54 1.47 5.55
N ALA A 257 17.19 0.83 4.43
CA ALA A 257 18.11 0.54 3.33
C ALA A 257 17.40 0.63 1.98
N LEU A 258 18.10 1.17 0.97
CA LEU A 258 17.64 1.18 -0.41
C LEU A 258 17.68 -0.24 -0.98
N ILE A 259 16.53 -0.76 -1.41
CA ILE A 259 16.35 -2.13 -1.93
C ILE A 259 16.09 -2.17 -3.44
N ALA A 260 15.54 -1.10 -4.02
CA ALA A 260 15.32 -1.00 -5.45
C ALA A 260 15.48 0.45 -5.96
N THR A 261 15.87 0.58 -7.23
CA THR A 261 15.93 1.83 -7.98
C THR A 261 15.44 1.57 -9.40
N LEU A 262 14.61 2.45 -9.94
CA LEU A 262 14.14 2.40 -11.31
C LEU A 262 14.47 3.72 -12.01
N ASN A 263 15.04 3.59 -13.21
CA ASN A 263 15.07 4.63 -14.23
C ASN A 263 13.79 4.45 -15.06
N LEU A 264 12.98 5.50 -15.12
CA LEU A 264 11.73 5.49 -15.87
C LEU A 264 12.03 5.83 -17.34
N SER A 265 11.11 5.47 -18.24
CA SER A 265 11.34 5.73 -19.66
C SER A 265 11.35 7.23 -19.97
N GLY A 266 12.34 7.67 -20.74
CA GLY A 266 12.53 9.09 -21.09
C GLY A 266 13.41 9.81 -20.08
N ASP A 267 13.39 11.14 -20.14
CA ASP A 267 14.24 12.02 -19.32
C ASP A 267 13.34 12.97 -18.48
N ALA A 268 12.16 12.49 -18.05
CA ALA A 268 11.19 13.30 -17.33
C ALA A 268 11.35 13.09 -15.82
N ASP A 269 11.75 14.13 -15.10
CA ASP A 269 11.94 14.08 -13.65
C ASP A 269 10.69 13.55 -12.92
N ALA A 270 10.89 12.65 -11.96
CA ALA A 270 9.83 12.25 -11.05
C ALA A 270 9.62 13.33 -9.97
N ILE A 271 8.39 13.82 -9.87
CA ILE A 271 7.99 14.92 -8.97
C ILE A 271 7.38 14.34 -7.69
N THR A 272 6.40 13.45 -7.85
CA THR A 272 5.63 12.87 -6.75
C THR A 272 5.50 11.35 -6.87
N VAL A 273 5.28 10.68 -5.76
CA VAL A 273 5.04 9.24 -5.68
C VAL A 273 3.96 8.96 -4.65
N HIS A 274 3.06 8.04 -4.96
CA HIS A 274 1.94 7.71 -4.09
C HIS A 274 1.65 6.21 -4.09
N ALA A 275 1.50 5.63 -2.89
CA ALA A 275 1.25 4.21 -2.70
C ALA A 275 -0.17 3.95 -2.17
N VAL A 276 -0.88 3.03 -2.82
CA VAL A 276 -2.21 2.56 -2.47
C VAL A 276 -2.17 1.04 -2.30
N GLY A 277 -1.80 0.57 -1.11
CA GLY A 277 -1.53 -0.85 -0.87
C GLY A 277 -0.34 -1.34 -1.70
N ASP A 278 -0.58 -2.30 -2.60
CA ASP A 278 0.41 -2.86 -3.53
C ASP A 278 0.45 -2.10 -4.89
N LEU A 279 -0.36 -1.05 -5.06
CA LEU A 279 -0.29 -0.16 -6.22
C LEU A 279 0.60 1.03 -5.91
N LEU A 280 1.52 1.37 -6.81
CA LEU A 280 2.33 2.57 -6.74
C LEU A 280 2.11 3.41 -8.00
N VAL A 281 2.00 4.72 -7.85
CA VAL A 281 1.94 5.67 -8.95
C VAL A 281 3.05 6.72 -8.81
N VAL A 282 3.64 7.11 -9.94
CA VAL A 282 4.65 8.16 -10.03
C VAL A 282 4.12 9.26 -10.95
N GLY A 283 4.17 10.50 -10.47
CA GLY A 283 3.87 11.72 -11.22
C GLY A 283 5.18 12.39 -11.64
N ARG A 284 5.24 12.83 -12.89
CA ARG A 284 6.49 13.31 -13.52
C ARG A 284 6.28 14.67 -14.19
N ALA A 285 7.38 15.34 -14.47
CA ALA A 285 7.40 16.57 -15.24
C ALA A 285 6.89 16.35 -16.67
N LEU A 286 6.30 17.39 -17.26
CA LEU A 286 5.85 17.37 -18.65
C LEU A 286 7.00 17.03 -19.59
N SER A 287 6.81 16.01 -20.42
CA SER A 287 7.82 15.58 -21.38
C SER A 287 7.20 14.98 -22.65
N SER A 288 8.00 14.21 -23.38
CA SER A 288 7.50 13.35 -24.47
C SER A 288 7.21 11.92 -24.01
N ALA A 289 7.56 11.57 -22.78
CA ALA A 289 7.22 10.32 -22.12
C ALA A 289 5.85 10.44 -21.42
N SER A 290 5.46 9.44 -20.63
CA SER A 290 4.25 9.50 -19.80
C SER A 290 4.53 10.23 -18.48
N GLU A 291 3.65 11.14 -18.12
CA GLU A 291 3.65 11.92 -16.88
C GLU A 291 3.10 11.12 -15.69
N VAL A 292 2.21 10.16 -15.93
CA VAL A 292 1.69 9.24 -14.88
C VAL A 292 2.12 7.81 -15.20
N VAL A 293 2.78 7.15 -14.25
CA VAL A 293 3.25 5.76 -14.43
C VAL A 293 2.89 4.92 -13.21
N PHE A 294 2.23 3.78 -13.45
CA PHE A 294 1.77 2.84 -12.42
C PHE A 294 2.65 1.60 -12.35
N TYR A 295 2.84 1.10 -11.13
CA TYR A 295 3.62 -0.09 -10.81
C TYR A 295 2.88 -0.97 -9.80
N ASP A 296 2.99 -2.28 -9.97
CA ASP A 296 2.72 -3.28 -8.93
C ASP A 296 3.97 -3.41 -8.06
N VAL A 297 3.79 -3.20 -6.75
CA VAL A 297 4.81 -3.26 -5.72
C VAL A 297 4.53 -4.33 -4.66
N ALA A 298 3.71 -5.33 -4.97
CA ALA A 298 3.53 -6.51 -4.12
C ALA A 298 4.87 -7.21 -3.76
N ASN A 299 5.89 -7.03 -4.61
CA ASN A 299 7.30 -7.23 -4.25
C ASN A 299 8.07 -5.90 -4.34
N PRO A 300 8.26 -5.17 -3.23
CA PRO A 300 8.94 -3.87 -3.21
C PRO A 300 10.40 -3.91 -3.70
N ALA A 301 11.06 -5.06 -3.64
CA ALA A 301 12.42 -5.23 -4.15
C ALA A 301 12.48 -5.39 -5.69
N SER A 302 11.33 -5.56 -6.35
CA SER A 302 11.23 -5.68 -7.80
C SER A 302 9.90 -5.12 -8.32
N PRO A 303 9.70 -3.79 -8.28
CA PRO A 303 8.51 -3.14 -8.85
C PRO A 303 8.30 -3.53 -10.32
N SER A 304 7.06 -3.82 -10.70
CA SER A 304 6.70 -4.15 -12.08
C SER A 304 5.71 -3.16 -12.66
N GLY A 305 6.02 -2.58 -13.83
CA GLY A 305 5.14 -1.60 -14.47
C GLY A 305 3.80 -2.19 -14.89
N LEU A 306 2.72 -1.43 -14.67
CA LEU A 306 1.34 -1.81 -14.98
C LEU A 306 0.78 -0.99 -16.16
N ALA A 307 0.82 0.33 -16.05
CA ALA A 307 0.25 1.25 -17.02
C ALA A 307 1.01 2.58 -17.03
N SER A 308 0.89 3.34 -18.11
CA SER A 308 1.39 4.70 -18.18
C SER A 308 0.47 5.57 -19.02
N PHE A 309 0.31 6.84 -18.65
CA PHE A 309 -0.60 7.78 -19.27
C PHE A 309 0.11 9.11 -19.51
N GLN A 310 -0.14 9.69 -20.68
CA GLN A 310 0.25 11.07 -20.99
C GLN A 310 -0.91 11.98 -20.59
N VAL A 311 -0.68 12.87 -19.64
CA VAL A 311 -1.65 13.88 -19.20
C VAL A 311 -1.26 15.25 -19.76
N ALA A 312 -2.07 16.28 -19.51
CA ALA A 312 -1.85 17.59 -20.11
C ALA A 312 -0.56 18.30 -19.67
N ASP A 313 -0.12 18.13 -18.43
CA ASP A 313 1.08 18.80 -17.88
C ASP A 313 1.73 17.99 -16.73
N ALA A 314 2.77 18.56 -16.10
CA ALA A 314 3.46 17.98 -14.96
C ALA A 314 2.49 17.63 -13.81
N VAL A 315 2.64 16.43 -13.25
CA VAL A 315 1.79 15.97 -12.14
C VAL A 315 2.47 16.24 -10.82
N ASN A 316 1.83 17.03 -9.96
CA ASN A 316 2.41 17.54 -8.73
C ASN A 316 2.08 16.71 -7.50
N ASP A 317 0.87 16.16 -7.44
CA ASP A 317 0.43 15.43 -6.26
C ASP A 317 -0.72 14.45 -6.58
N PHE A 318 -0.95 13.49 -5.68
CA PHE A 318 -2.01 12.51 -5.77
C PHE A 318 -2.80 12.38 -4.46
N ALA A 319 -4.08 12.02 -4.59
CA ALA A 319 -4.89 11.51 -3.50
C ALA A 319 -5.74 10.36 -4.01
N ASN A 320 -6.25 9.49 -3.13
CA ASN A 320 -7.16 8.43 -3.54
C ASN A 320 -8.36 8.23 -2.61
N SER A 321 -9.43 7.74 -3.22
CA SER A 321 -10.50 6.98 -2.57
C SER A 321 -10.17 5.48 -2.63
N GLU A 322 -11.12 4.62 -2.25
CA GLU A 322 -10.96 3.16 -2.42
C GLU A 322 -10.91 2.72 -3.90
N GLN A 323 -11.56 3.47 -4.80
CA GLN A 323 -11.75 3.06 -6.21
C GLN A 323 -11.10 4.00 -7.22
N TYR A 324 -10.79 5.22 -6.82
CA TYR A 324 -10.28 6.25 -7.71
C TYR A 324 -9.03 6.91 -7.15
N LEU A 325 -8.05 7.13 -8.02
CA LEU A 325 -6.90 7.99 -7.79
C LEU A 325 -7.12 9.31 -8.52
N PHE A 326 -6.87 10.41 -7.82
CA PHE A 326 -6.93 11.78 -8.30
C PHE A 326 -5.51 12.31 -8.43
N ALA A 327 -5.17 12.84 -9.60
CA ALA A 327 -3.88 13.45 -9.88
C ALA A 327 -4.10 14.94 -10.17
N VAL A 328 -3.38 15.81 -9.48
CA VAL A 328 -3.39 17.25 -9.77
C VAL A 328 -2.16 17.67 -10.55
N SER A 329 -2.34 18.59 -11.51
CA SER A 329 -1.30 18.94 -12.47
C SER A 329 -1.07 20.44 -12.63
N ASP A 330 0.01 20.79 -13.34
CA ASP A 330 0.32 22.17 -13.73
C ASP A 330 -0.62 22.71 -14.84
N SER A 331 -1.61 21.94 -15.29
CA SER A 331 -2.49 22.31 -16.40
C SER A 331 -3.63 23.24 -15.95
N GLU A 332 -3.74 24.42 -16.56
CA GLU A 332 -4.86 25.36 -16.38
C GLU A 332 -6.19 24.92 -17.04
N THR A 333 -6.26 23.71 -17.59
CA THR A 333 -7.44 23.19 -18.32
C THR A 333 -7.73 21.70 -18.06
N GLU A 334 -6.87 21.04 -17.29
CA GLU A 334 -6.96 19.64 -16.89
C GLU A 334 -6.38 19.53 -15.48
N ASP A 335 -7.01 20.22 -14.55
CA ASP A 335 -6.55 20.36 -13.16
C ASP A 335 -6.51 19.01 -12.46
N VAL A 336 -7.61 18.24 -12.54
CA VAL A 336 -7.71 16.92 -11.93
C VAL A 336 -7.88 15.83 -12.98
N THR A 337 -6.94 14.89 -13.05
CA THR A 337 -7.10 13.63 -13.80
C THR A 337 -7.50 12.51 -12.87
N VAL A 338 -8.53 11.75 -13.23
CA VAL A 338 -9.08 10.65 -12.43
C VAL A 338 -8.76 9.31 -13.07
N PHE A 339 -8.17 8.40 -12.29
CA PHE A 339 -7.91 7.02 -12.68
C PHE A 339 -8.76 6.07 -11.85
N ASP A 340 -9.44 5.13 -12.50
CA ASP A 340 -10.07 3.98 -11.85
C ASP A 340 -8.98 2.98 -11.45
N ILE A 341 -8.92 2.70 -10.15
CA ILE A 341 -8.00 1.77 -9.50
C ILE A 341 -8.74 0.65 -8.77
N THR A 342 -10.02 0.42 -9.09
CA THR A 342 -10.85 -0.64 -8.49
C THR A 342 -10.19 -2.01 -8.62
N ASP A 343 -9.57 -2.28 -9.77
CA ASP A 343 -8.57 -3.35 -9.92
C ASP A 343 -7.17 -2.71 -9.91
N PRO A 344 -6.40 -2.82 -8.80
CA PRO A 344 -5.10 -2.17 -8.70
C PRO A 344 -4.08 -2.72 -9.70
N LEU A 345 -4.31 -3.91 -10.28
CA LEU A 345 -3.44 -4.46 -11.33
C LEU A 345 -3.80 -3.97 -12.73
N VAL A 346 -4.93 -3.26 -12.90
CA VAL A 346 -5.38 -2.71 -14.18
C VAL A 346 -5.88 -1.26 -14.02
N PRO A 347 -5.02 -0.30 -13.63
CA PRO A 347 -5.41 1.12 -13.58
C PRO A 347 -5.87 1.62 -14.95
N ALA A 348 -6.93 2.43 -14.97
CA ALA A 348 -7.51 2.96 -16.21
C ALA A 348 -7.87 4.44 -16.08
N TRP A 349 -7.71 5.21 -17.16
CA TRP A 349 -8.21 6.59 -17.22
C TRP A 349 -9.73 6.60 -17.11
N ALA A 350 -10.27 7.37 -16.17
CA ALA A 350 -11.71 7.45 -15.91
C ALA A 350 -12.32 8.79 -16.36
N ALA A 351 -11.74 9.92 -15.93
CA ALA A 351 -12.26 11.25 -16.20
C ALA A 351 -11.18 12.33 -16.08
N THR A 352 -11.52 13.54 -16.50
CA THR A 352 -10.79 14.76 -16.18
C THR A 352 -11.77 15.80 -15.67
N TYR A 353 -11.25 16.76 -14.91
CA TYR A 353 -12.01 17.88 -14.42
C TYR A 353 -11.17 19.15 -14.51
N ASP A 354 -11.77 20.18 -15.10
CA ASP A 354 -11.25 21.52 -15.28
C ASP A 354 -11.87 22.41 -14.20
N LEU A 355 -11.06 22.89 -13.28
CA LEU A 355 -11.47 23.81 -12.24
C LEU A 355 -11.73 25.18 -12.86
N PRO A 356 -12.89 25.82 -12.58
CA PRO A 356 -13.21 27.13 -13.15
C PRO A 356 -12.44 28.29 -12.47
N ASP A 357 -11.19 28.06 -12.07
CA ASP A 357 -10.27 29.05 -11.50
C ASP A 357 -9.08 29.38 -12.43
N GLY A 358 -8.79 28.52 -13.42
CA GLY A 358 -7.75 28.70 -14.42
C GLY A 358 -6.34 28.81 -13.83
N SER A 359 -6.05 28.01 -12.80
CA SER A 359 -4.78 28.07 -12.06
C SER A 359 -4.18 26.68 -11.90
N PRO A 360 -2.86 26.49 -12.12
CA PRO A 360 -2.17 25.23 -11.84
C PRO A 360 -2.35 24.75 -10.40
N ASP A 361 -2.40 23.43 -10.18
CA ASP A 361 -2.60 22.83 -8.87
C ASP A 361 -1.35 22.10 -8.37
N PHE A 362 -1.02 22.30 -7.08
CA PHE A 362 0.22 21.80 -6.47
C PHE A 362 0.04 20.70 -5.44
N SER A 363 -1.12 20.63 -4.78
CA SER A 363 -1.36 19.64 -3.73
C SER A 363 -2.82 19.23 -3.69
N VAL A 364 -3.08 18.00 -3.26
CA VAL A 364 -4.44 17.44 -3.16
C VAL A 364 -4.60 16.54 -1.94
N ALA A 365 -5.76 16.61 -1.29
CA ALA A 365 -6.18 15.62 -0.30
C ALA A 365 -7.61 15.16 -0.58
N TYR A 366 -7.89 13.89 -0.27
CA TYR A 366 -9.21 13.29 -0.37
C TYR A 366 -9.75 12.97 1.01
N GLU A 367 -10.85 13.61 1.38
CA GLU A 367 -11.64 13.32 2.57
C GLU A 367 -12.85 12.45 2.20
N PRO A 368 -12.93 11.22 2.75
CA PRO A 368 -14.13 10.40 2.62
C PRO A 368 -15.36 11.09 3.23
N PRO A 369 -16.54 11.00 2.59
CA PRO A 369 -16.88 10.08 1.51
C PRO A 369 -16.69 10.64 0.08
N GLY A 370 -16.17 11.85 -0.11
CA GLY A 370 -16.19 12.46 -1.45
C GLY A 370 -15.81 13.92 -1.54
N THR A 371 -14.88 14.41 -0.73
CA THR A 371 -14.43 15.80 -0.80
C THR A 371 -12.96 15.84 -1.20
N LEU A 372 -12.63 16.62 -2.22
CA LEU A 372 -11.25 16.94 -2.58
C LEU A 372 -10.91 18.34 -2.09
N PHE A 373 -9.73 18.45 -1.50
CA PHE A 373 -9.10 19.69 -1.11
C PHE A 373 -7.90 19.90 -2.02
N ILE A 374 -7.80 21.08 -2.64
CA ILE A 374 -6.80 21.35 -3.66
C ILE A 374 -6.12 22.68 -3.35
N GLY A 375 -4.80 22.69 -3.47
CA GLY A 375 -3.95 23.85 -3.29
C GLY A 375 -3.39 24.34 -4.61
N ASN A 376 -3.69 25.59 -5.01
CA ASN A 376 -3.34 26.08 -6.35
C ASN A 376 -2.27 27.20 -6.36
N ALA A 377 -1.76 27.49 -7.56
CA ALA A 377 -0.76 28.51 -7.83
C ALA A 377 -1.27 29.95 -7.64
N ALA A 378 -2.59 30.16 -7.63
CA ALA A 378 -3.20 31.44 -7.31
C ALA A 378 -3.28 31.71 -5.79
N SER A 379 -2.64 30.88 -4.95
CA SER A 379 -2.70 30.97 -3.48
C SER A 379 -4.12 30.79 -2.95
N GLN A 380 -4.88 29.89 -3.59
CA GLN A 380 -6.21 29.51 -3.17
C GLN A 380 -6.20 28.06 -2.69
N PHE A 381 -7.05 27.83 -1.70
CA PHE A 381 -7.47 26.52 -1.23
C PHE A 381 -8.87 26.26 -1.80
N VAL A 382 -8.98 25.31 -2.69
CA VAL A 382 -10.18 24.96 -3.43
C VAL A 382 -10.80 23.71 -2.84
N THR A 383 -12.12 23.71 -2.66
CA THR A 383 -12.87 22.53 -2.21
C THR A 383 -13.76 22.06 -3.34
N VAL A 384 -13.74 20.75 -3.60
CA VAL A 384 -14.47 20.11 -4.69
C VAL A 384 -15.30 18.95 -4.13
N ASP A 385 -16.56 18.91 -4.51
CA ASP A 385 -17.42 17.73 -4.35
C ASP A 385 -16.99 16.69 -5.39
N ALA A 386 -16.43 15.58 -4.88
CA ALA A 386 -16.02 14.40 -5.59
C ALA A 386 -16.80 13.15 -5.12
N SER A 387 -18.03 13.32 -4.61
CA SER A 387 -18.93 12.22 -4.27
C SER A 387 -19.31 11.37 -5.50
N ASP A 388 -19.32 11.99 -6.69
CA ASP A 388 -19.23 11.32 -7.98
C ASP A 388 -17.92 11.76 -8.68
N PRO A 389 -16.86 10.94 -8.62
CA PRO A 389 -15.56 11.23 -9.24
C PRO A 389 -15.62 11.47 -10.76
N LEU A 390 -16.71 11.08 -11.43
CA LEU A 390 -16.90 11.31 -12.87
C LEU A 390 -17.69 12.60 -13.16
N ALA A 391 -18.20 13.27 -12.13
CA ALA A 391 -19.04 14.46 -12.23
C ALA A 391 -18.75 15.45 -11.09
N MET A 392 -17.47 15.78 -10.88
CA MET A 392 -17.01 16.65 -9.80
C MET A 392 -17.50 18.10 -9.95
N GLN A 393 -17.62 18.79 -8.80
CA GLN A 393 -18.06 20.19 -8.75
C GLN A 393 -17.28 20.99 -7.71
N MET A 394 -16.68 22.11 -8.14
CA MET A 394 -16.09 23.09 -7.24
C MET A 394 -17.17 23.67 -6.30
N LEU A 395 -16.93 23.58 -5.00
CA LEU A 395 -17.80 24.11 -3.93
C LEU A 395 -17.38 25.51 -3.51
N SER A 396 -16.09 25.69 -3.20
CA SER A 396 -15.56 26.94 -2.66
C SER A 396 -14.09 27.14 -3.03
N ALA A 397 -13.63 28.39 -2.94
CA ALA A 397 -12.22 28.76 -3.02
C ALA A 397 -11.91 29.84 -1.99
N THR A 398 -10.89 29.58 -1.17
CA THR A 398 -10.49 30.44 -0.06
C THR A 398 -9.04 30.87 -0.23
N GLY A 399 -8.76 32.16 -0.09
CA GLY A 399 -7.37 32.66 -0.19
C GLY A 399 -6.56 32.32 1.06
N THR A 400 -5.42 31.67 0.89
CA THR A 400 -4.46 31.30 1.96
C THR A 400 -3.30 32.30 2.07
N GLY A 401 -3.17 33.22 1.11
CA GLY A 401 -2.11 34.23 1.08
C GLY A 401 -0.73 33.70 0.66
N GLY A 402 -0.65 32.40 0.35
CA GLY A 402 0.48 31.74 -0.31
C GLY A 402 0.04 30.41 -0.91
N GLU A 403 0.82 29.89 -1.85
CA GLU A 403 0.58 28.59 -2.49
C GLU A 403 0.61 27.49 -1.43
N VAL A 404 -0.38 26.61 -1.48
CA VAL A 404 -0.43 25.41 -0.63
C VAL A 404 0.40 24.32 -1.30
N ARG A 405 1.48 23.92 -0.64
CA ARG A 405 2.49 23.00 -1.19
C ARG A 405 2.29 21.56 -0.76
N ASP A 406 1.69 21.36 0.40
CA ASP A 406 1.25 20.06 0.87
C ASP A 406 0.17 20.23 1.93
N MET A 407 -0.61 19.20 2.18
CA MET A 407 -1.69 19.20 3.14
C MET A 407 -1.95 17.83 3.76
N ALA A 408 -2.32 17.84 5.03
CA ALA A 408 -2.89 16.69 5.71
C ALA A 408 -4.18 17.09 6.40
N CYS A 409 -5.26 16.32 6.21
CA CYS A 409 -6.55 16.60 6.81
C CYS A 409 -6.83 15.72 8.03
N LEU A 410 -7.61 16.24 8.97
CA LEU A 410 -8.27 15.47 10.02
C LEU A 410 -9.74 15.43 9.68
N THR A 411 -10.26 14.24 9.43
CA THR A 411 -11.61 14.03 8.92
C THR A 411 -12.66 14.77 9.79
N GLY A 412 -13.42 15.64 9.13
CA GLY A 412 -14.58 16.35 9.66
C GLY A 412 -14.30 17.53 10.61
N ASN A 413 -13.06 18.04 10.68
CA ASN A 413 -12.76 19.12 11.63
C ASN A 413 -11.67 20.12 11.16
N LEU A 414 -10.43 19.65 11.02
CA LEU A 414 -9.28 20.54 10.79
C LEU A 414 -8.46 20.06 9.60
N LEU A 415 -7.88 21.00 8.88
CA LEU A 415 -6.94 20.69 7.81
C LEU A 415 -5.65 21.47 8.00
N PHE A 416 -4.52 20.78 7.89
CA PHE A 416 -3.20 21.32 8.12
C PHE A 416 -2.51 21.51 6.78
N ILE A 417 -2.13 22.74 6.47
CA ILE A 417 -1.47 23.07 5.20
C ILE A 417 -0.07 23.63 5.42
N GLY A 418 0.83 23.21 4.53
CA GLY A 418 2.13 23.84 4.31
C GLY A 418 2.01 24.87 3.20
N THR A 419 2.48 26.09 3.43
CA THR A 419 2.42 27.16 2.44
C THR A 419 3.77 27.82 2.19
N ASN A 420 3.85 28.55 1.07
CA ASN A 420 4.97 29.44 0.78
C ASN A 420 4.80 30.88 1.33
N ASN A 421 3.74 31.15 2.11
CA ASN A 421 3.48 32.47 2.67
C ASN A 421 4.53 32.79 3.74
N SER A 422 5.36 33.82 3.48
CA SER A 422 6.47 34.27 4.34
C SER A 422 6.12 34.67 5.79
N THR A 423 4.83 34.62 6.15
CA THR A 423 4.34 34.94 7.49
C THR A 423 3.50 33.83 8.11
N GLN A 424 3.11 32.82 7.33
CA GLN A 424 2.14 31.78 7.69
C GLN A 424 2.45 30.48 6.94
N GLU A 425 3.69 30.02 7.01
CA GLU A 425 4.15 28.81 6.30
C GLU A 425 3.45 27.54 6.78
N PHE A 426 2.91 27.54 8.00
CA PHE A 426 1.99 26.52 8.45
C PHE A 426 0.66 27.15 8.83
N MET A 427 -0.43 26.60 8.33
CA MET A 427 -1.77 27.10 8.61
C MET A 427 -2.70 25.93 8.93
N ILE A 428 -3.61 26.18 9.87
CA ILE A 428 -4.71 25.27 10.20
C ILE A 428 -5.97 25.91 9.67
N LEU A 429 -6.72 25.17 8.86
CA LEU A 429 -8.03 25.54 8.34
C LEU A 429 -9.12 24.80 9.11
N ASP A 430 -10.23 25.49 9.32
CA ASP A 430 -11.48 24.90 9.80
C ASP A 430 -12.27 24.43 8.57
N ILE A 431 -12.57 23.13 8.54
CA ILE A 431 -13.27 22.46 7.44
C ILE A 431 -14.65 21.91 7.86
N GLU A 432 -15.18 22.34 9.01
CA GLU A 432 -16.53 21.94 9.44
C GLU A 432 -17.62 22.41 8.44
N ASP A 433 -17.44 23.60 7.85
CA ASP A 433 -18.28 24.16 6.79
C ASP A 433 -17.49 24.29 5.48
N LEU A 434 -17.68 23.33 4.57
CA LEU A 434 -16.99 23.26 3.27
C LEU A 434 -17.30 24.43 2.33
N GLU A 435 -18.40 25.16 2.55
CA GLU A 435 -18.74 26.36 1.79
C GLU A 435 -18.09 27.63 2.39
N ALA A 436 -17.58 27.55 3.63
CA ALA A 436 -17.09 28.68 4.40
C ALA A 436 -15.78 28.36 5.15
N ILE A 437 -14.82 27.78 4.44
CA ILE A 437 -13.50 27.45 5.00
C ILE A 437 -12.80 28.71 5.49
N GLY A 438 -12.32 28.65 6.73
CA GLY A 438 -11.66 29.76 7.40
C GLY A 438 -10.32 29.35 7.98
N GLN A 439 -9.40 30.31 8.10
CA GLN A 439 -8.19 30.09 8.87
C GLN A 439 -8.53 29.93 10.36
N TYR A 440 -8.19 28.78 10.93
CA TYR A 440 -8.34 28.46 12.34
C TYR A 440 -7.17 29.02 13.16
N SER A 441 -5.93 28.72 12.74
CA SER A 441 -4.70 29.24 13.36
C SER A 441 -3.51 29.11 12.40
N ASN A 442 -2.31 29.57 12.79
CA ASN A 442 -1.10 29.47 11.97
C ASN A 442 0.17 29.48 12.82
N LEU A 443 1.27 29.06 12.21
CA LEU A 443 2.64 29.24 12.70
C LEU A 443 3.50 29.84 11.59
N ASN A 444 4.43 30.70 11.98
CA ASN A 444 5.44 31.27 11.10
C ASN A 444 6.74 30.46 11.21
N PHE A 445 7.26 30.01 10.07
CA PHE A 445 8.51 29.27 9.96
C PHE A 445 9.57 30.09 9.22
N PRO A 446 10.86 29.76 9.38
CA PRO A 446 11.93 30.51 8.70
C PRO A 446 11.93 30.38 7.16
N GLN A 447 11.25 29.36 6.61
CA GLN A 447 11.17 29.01 5.19
C GLN A 447 9.88 28.26 4.89
N VAL A 448 9.58 28.10 3.59
CA VAL A 448 8.45 27.38 3.02
C VAL A 448 8.27 26.00 3.65
N ALA A 449 7.04 25.67 4.05
CA ALA A 449 6.66 24.30 4.39
C ALA A 449 6.39 23.51 3.10
N THR A 450 6.99 22.33 2.99
CA THR A 450 7.02 21.55 1.74
C THR A 450 6.38 20.18 1.87
N GLY A 451 6.25 19.64 3.08
CA GLY A 451 5.57 18.38 3.35
C GLY A 451 4.86 18.45 4.70
N VAL A 452 3.70 17.81 4.85
CA VAL A 452 2.85 17.79 6.04
C VAL A 452 2.31 16.38 6.26
N ASP A 453 2.55 15.82 7.44
CA ASP A 453 2.02 14.51 7.81
C ASP A 453 1.50 14.49 9.25
N ILE A 454 0.58 13.58 9.56
CA ILE A 454 -0.01 13.42 10.89
C ILE A 454 0.28 12.02 11.40
N ALA A 455 0.83 11.93 12.61
CA ALA A 455 0.98 10.64 13.29
C ALA A 455 0.94 10.80 14.80
N ASN A 456 0.30 9.83 15.47
CA ASN A 456 0.13 9.85 16.93
C ASN A 456 -0.47 11.18 17.43
N GLY A 457 -1.38 11.75 16.63
CA GLY A 457 -2.07 13.00 16.88
C GLY A 457 -1.23 14.29 16.82
N LEU A 458 0.03 14.21 16.39
CA LEU A 458 0.89 15.37 16.17
C LEU A 458 1.06 15.61 14.67
N VAL A 459 1.34 16.86 14.32
CA VAL A 459 1.60 17.26 12.93
C VAL A 459 3.09 17.41 12.72
N TYR A 460 3.61 16.79 11.68
CA TYR A 460 5.00 16.81 11.27
C TYR A 460 5.09 17.61 9.98
N VAL A 461 6.01 18.56 9.93
CA VAL A 461 6.16 19.44 8.77
C VAL A 461 7.61 19.44 8.32
N ALA A 462 7.82 19.18 7.03
CA ALA A 462 9.08 19.43 6.35
C ALA A 462 9.14 20.91 5.93
N VAL A 463 10.29 21.53 6.14
CA VAL A 463 10.56 22.92 5.84
C VAL A 463 11.76 22.99 4.90
N ARG A 464 11.72 23.87 3.90
CA ARG A 464 12.80 24.10 2.92
C ARG A 464 13.98 24.86 3.53
N SER A 465 14.53 24.30 4.60
CA SER A 465 15.63 24.77 5.40
C SER A 465 16.46 23.57 5.87
N ASN A 466 17.62 23.82 6.46
CA ASN A 466 18.36 22.78 7.16
C ASN A 466 17.65 22.37 8.46
N ASP A 467 16.99 23.29 9.17
CA ASP A 467 16.07 22.97 10.29
C ASP A 467 14.72 22.50 9.72
N ALA A 468 14.76 21.36 9.04
CA ALA A 468 13.71 20.91 8.13
C ALA A 468 12.53 20.27 8.85
N LEU A 469 12.75 19.48 9.91
CA LEU A 469 11.65 18.81 10.59
C LEU A 469 11.09 19.71 11.68
N ARG A 470 9.79 19.98 11.66
CA ARG A 470 9.03 20.59 12.75
C ARG A 470 7.99 19.59 13.26
N ILE A 471 7.88 19.44 14.58
CA ILE A 471 6.79 18.68 15.20
C ILE A 471 5.90 19.67 15.94
N ILE A 472 4.61 19.63 15.63
CA ILE A 472 3.61 20.60 16.07
C ILE A 472 2.55 19.84 16.87
N GLY A 473 2.13 20.45 17.98
CA GLY A 473 0.99 19.98 18.74
C GLY A 473 0.12 21.12 19.22
N PRO A 474 -0.94 20.78 19.98
CA PRO A 474 -1.81 21.77 20.55
C PRO A 474 -1.10 22.61 21.60
N GLY A 475 -1.59 23.83 21.80
CA GLY A 475 -1.21 24.68 22.92
C GLY A 475 -1.62 24.09 24.28
N PRO A 476 -0.96 24.55 25.37
CA PRO A 476 -1.20 24.10 26.73
C PRO A 476 -2.55 24.53 27.33
#